data_AF-K2CBA4-F1
#
_entry.id   AF-K2CBA4-F1
#
_cell.length_a   1.000
_cell.length_b   1.000
_cell.length_c   1.000
_cell.angle_alpha   90.00
_cell.angle_beta   90.00
_cell.angle_gamma   90.00
#
_symmetry.space_group_name_H-M   'P 1'
#
loop_
_entity.id
_entity.type
_entity.pdbx_description
1 polymer ?
#
loop_
_entity_poly.entity_id
_entity_poly.type
_entity_poly.pdbx_seq_one_letter_code
_entity_poly.pdbx_strand_id
1 'polypeptide(L)'
;MPTKFPEHHFTIIDLTDTDIYAAVVRYWHQQIVAENIERLLRDSLFTQQWLGRNPGFKMSYPDRFAEINLLLQETGWITLPAHTTFEQTLPLFQSGITALLNLQKRHEIPNDNYDLVELCLTERLRERLVNINLFKERDPFKKQLVDALLQNEEVITTAEFFRAIKQAKGTIKNWFAEYLEFMASEELMKSRHEAFFERNDNATKLSADEKKHLRLLFQVYHQLKISSTKQYGIEEEVAIDTDDGKTGKIIYGTVVMDDEKLKQQLQGIMKTYKKLASEQSWRDPHYLHDLEPRAGVAAVTAKTSLNFKPDTATGPDISATKGPDHFTEQDEAEVQLHSGGVIASATTNYDQVVADLKSQLELTFQTPEQDKRFGELVVSVLRGLRDTMELKQYLIDLQFPSADIEAIISSVEQHVAPRKRTKTGAAPKLANKPTLAQIKQQPVVGQPAVGVIRELPQQPITPKVEPTKSFLPKLKRSRTQRRPMVDDVKLQPSMVMGPIDELREMNTIEFRRISADPVQAAARIHDQITLLAEESIAKEAEGIDAFKQSPLNKLYLELGNESIGSGKAVTDLITEREAKGTPTLSVAEFNAITDLNKRLRF
;
A
#
# COMPACT_ATOMS: atom_id res chain seq x y z
N MET A 1 1.66 57.93 26.91
CA MET A 1 3.05 57.58 26.56
C MET A 1 3.07 56.10 26.22
N PRO A 2 3.33 55.69 24.97
CA PRO A 2 3.39 54.28 24.62
C PRO A 2 4.80 53.74 24.88
N THR A 3 4.84 52.62 25.59
CA THR A 3 6.01 51.82 25.94
C THR A 3 6.67 51.24 24.69
N LYS A 4 7.95 51.55 24.51
CA LYS A 4 8.82 50.97 23.47
C LYS A 4 9.07 49.50 23.75
N PHE A 5 8.82 48.64 22.76
CA PHE A 5 9.38 47.29 22.69
C PHE A 5 10.90 47.38 22.42
N PRO A 6 11.72 46.47 22.96
CA PRO A 6 13.14 46.42 22.63
C PRO A 6 13.34 45.84 21.22
N GLU A 7 13.78 46.68 20.29
CA GLU A 7 14.30 46.24 19.00
C GLU A 7 15.64 45.55 19.23
N HIS A 8 15.69 44.23 19.04
CA HIS A 8 16.95 43.52 18.83
C HIS A 8 17.47 43.88 17.44
N HIS A 9 18.23 44.96 17.36
CA HIS A 9 19.09 45.23 16.20
C HIS A 9 20.17 44.15 16.14
N PHE A 10 20.01 43.19 15.22
CA PHE A 10 21.16 42.50 14.65
C PHE A 10 22.02 43.59 14.00
N THR A 11 23.19 43.84 14.57
CA THR A 11 24.21 44.66 13.92
C THR A 11 24.69 43.84 12.72
N ILE A 12 24.14 44.13 11.55
CA ILE A 12 24.67 43.66 10.28
C ILE A 12 26.05 44.31 10.18
N ILE A 13 27.08 43.53 10.50
CA ILE A 13 28.46 43.87 10.20
C ILE A 13 28.51 44.14 8.69
N ASP A 14 29.13 45.24 8.27
CA ASP A 14 29.39 45.62 6.86
C ASP A 14 30.24 44.55 6.16
N LEU A 15 29.63 43.41 5.91
CA LEU A 15 30.10 42.37 5.02
C LEU A 15 29.54 42.74 3.65
N THR A 16 30.40 42.77 2.63
CA THR A 16 29.91 42.93 1.27
C THR A 16 28.96 41.77 0.95
N ASP A 17 27.98 41.96 0.06
CA ASP A 17 27.07 40.88 -0.39
C ASP A 17 27.82 39.60 -0.83
N THR A 18 29.11 39.72 -1.16
CA THR A 18 30.02 38.63 -1.55
C THR A 18 30.55 37.81 -0.36
N ASP A 19 30.82 38.44 0.78
CA ASP A 19 31.37 37.76 1.96
C ASP A 19 30.27 36.98 2.71
N ILE A 20 29.07 37.57 2.80
CA ILE A 20 27.88 36.89 3.34
C ILE A 20 27.57 35.65 2.50
N TYR A 21 27.63 35.78 1.18
CA TYR A 21 27.41 34.69 0.23
C TYR A 21 28.36 33.50 0.45
N ALA A 22 29.67 33.75 0.43
CA ALA A 22 30.67 32.70 0.55
C ALA A 22 30.65 32.01 1.93
N ALA A 23 30.21 32.72 2.97
CA ALA A 23 30.01 32.15 4.30
C ALA A 23 28.77 31.25 4.33
N VAL A 24 27.63 31.70 3.76
CA VAL A 24 26.38 30.92 3.71
C VAL A 24 26.55 29.62 2.94
N VAL A 25 27.17 29.65 1.76
CA VAL A 25 27.42 28.46 0.93
C VAL A 25 28.29 27.43 1.66
N ARG A 26 29.43 27.87 2.23
CA ARG A 26 30.34 26.97 2.97
C ARG A 26 29.67 26.36 4.19
N TYR A 27 28.91 27.16 4.92
CA TYR A 27 28.20 26.73 6.10
C TYR A 27 27.06 25.74 5.74
N TRP A 28 26.33 25.96 4.64
CA TRP A 28 25.32 25.01 4.14
C TRP A 28 25.93 23.67 3.75
N HIS A 29 27.05 23.66 3.02
CA HIS A 29 27.75 22.41 2.71
C HIS A 29 28.14 21.64 3.98
N GLN A 30 28.62 22.33 5.02
CA GLN A 30 28.93 21.70 6.30
C GLN A 30 27.69 21.12 7.00
N GLN A 31 26.54 21.80 6.94
CA GLN A 31 25.30 21.28 7.55
C GLN A 31 24.69 20.12 6.77
N ILE A 32 24.78 20.14 5.44
CA ILE A 32 24.38 19.02 4.57
C ILE A 32 25.13 17.75 4.96
N VAL A 33 26.44 17.86 5.21
CA VAL A 33 27.27 16.73 5.66
C VAL A 33 26.94 16.30 7.10
N ALA A 34 26.50 17.22 7.95
CA ALA A 34 26.16 16.93 9.34
C ALA A 34 24.70 16.46 9.56
N GLU A 35 23.89 16.35 8.50
CA GLU A 35 22.49 15.92 8.53
C GLU A 35 21.61 16.63 9.59
N ASN A 36 21.87 17.90 9.88
CA ASN A 36 21.02 18.65 10.81
C ASN A 36 19.74 19.14 10.11
N ILE A 37 18.80 18.22 9.91
CA ILE A 37 17.58 18.41 9.11
C ILE A 37 16.77 19.64 9.56
N GLU A 38 16.54 19.81 10.87
CA GLU A 38 15.78 20.95 11.39
C GLU A 38 16.44 22.30 11.07
N ARG A 39 17.77 22.35 11.13
CA ARG A 39 18.54 23.55 10.82
C ARG A 39 18.56 23.82 9.31
N LEU A 40 18.74 22.79 8.48
CA LEU A 40 18.65 22.89 7.03
C LEU A 40 17.28 23.38 6.57
N LEU A 41 16.19 22.89 7.18
CA LEU A 41 14.84 23.38 6.92
C LEU A 41 14.69 24.86 7.25
N ARG A 42 15.15 25.26 8.45
CA ARG A 42 15.07 26.65 8.90
C ARG A 42 15.83 27.58 7.96
N ASP A 43 17.04 27.19 7.59
CA ASP A 43 17.91 27.99 6.74
C ASP A 43 17.35 28.04 5.30
N SER A 44 16.84 26.92 4.77
CA SER A 44 16.18 26.86 3.45
C SER A 44 14.94 27.76 3.40
N LEU A 45 14.08 27.69 4.42
CA LEU A 45 12.90 28.54 4.52
C LEU A 45 13.26 30.03 4.63
N PHE A 46 14.28 30.37 5.42
CA PHE A 46 14.79 31.73 5.53
C PHE A 46 15.27 32.25 4.17
N THR A 47 16.05 31.45 3.44
CA THR A 47 16.57 31.81 2.12
C THR A 47 15.45 31.98 1.10
N GLN A 48 14.44 31.11 1.08
CA GLN A 48 13.26 31.27 0.21
C GLN A 48 12.50 32.56 0.51
N GLN A 49 12.26 32.87 1.79
CA GLN A 49 11.60 34.11 2.20
C GLN A 49 12.44 35.35 1.82
N TRP A 50 13.76 35.28 2.00
CA TRP A 50 14.66 36.35 1.62
C TRP A 50 14.64 36.59 0.11
N LEU A 51 14.70 35.55 -0.72
CA LEU A 51 14.58 35.67 -2.18
C LEU A 51 13.22 36.27 -2.59
N GLY A 52 12.13 35.87 -1.94
CA GLY A 52 10.80 36.44 -2.19
C GLY A 52 10.70 37.93 -1.86
N ARG A 53 11.42 38.40 -0.83
CA ARG A 53 11.50 39.82 -0.46
C ARG A 53 12.46 40.63 -1.35
N ASN A 54 13.35 39.96 -2.08
CA ASN A 54 14.38 40.60 -2.90
C ASN A 54 14.30 40.14 -4.38
N PRO A 55 13.19 40.40 -5.10
CA PRO A 55 13.01 39.92 -6.48
C PRO A 55 14.06 40.46 -7.46
N GLY A 56 14.64 41.64 -7.19
CA GLY A 56 15.73 42.23 -7.97
C GLY A 56 17.06 41.47 -7.89
N PHE A 57 17.23 40.58 -6.90
CA PHE A 57 18.46 39.80 -6.73
C PHE A 57 18.73 38.90 -7.92
N LYS A 58 17.69 38.24 -8.46
CA LYS A 58 17.81 37.38 -9.66
C LYS A 58 18.31 38.15 -10.87
N MET A 59 17.86 39.40 -11.05
CA MET A 59 18.28 40.25 -12.18
C MET A 59 19.69 40.81 -11.97
N SER A 60 20.03 41.15 -10.73
CA SER A 60 21.31 41.80 -10.39
C SER A 60 22.46 40.80 -10.28
N TYR A 61 22.18 39.56 -9.86
CA TYR A 61 23.17 38.52 -9.59
C TYR A 61 22.68 37.14 -10.09
N PRO A 62 22.52 36.95 -11.41
CA PRO A 62 21.93 35.73 -11.97
C PRO A 62 22.70 34.45 -11.61
N ASP A 63 24.03 34.50 -11.60
CA ASP A 63 24.88 33.33 -11.30
C ASP A 63 24.75 32.92 -9.82
N ARG A 64 24.76 33.90 -8.90
CA ARG A 64 24.57 33.64 -7.46
C ARG A 64 23.17 33.15 -7.15
N PHE A 65 22.17 33.70 -7.83
CA PHE A 65 20.80 33.21 -7.73
C PHE A 65 20.71 31.76 -8.18
N ALA A 66 21.38 31.38 -9.26
CA ALA A 66 21.42 30.00 -9.74
C ALA A 66 22.08 29.05 -8.72
N GLU A 67 23.19 29.46 -8.10
CA GLU A 67 23.87 28.67 -7.06
C GLU A 67 22.99 28.51 -5.80
N ILE A 68 22.37 29.59 -5.33
CA ILE A 68 21.44 29.55 -4.19
C ILE A 68 20.22 28.67 -4.51
N ASN A 69 19.68 28.78 -5.72
CA ASN A 69 18.55 27.97 -6.13
C ASN A 69 18.91 26.48 -6.20
N LEU A 70 20.10 26.15 -6.71
CA LEU A 70 20.60 24.77 -6.71
C LEU A 70 20.72 24.23 -5.27
N LEU A 71 21.34 25.01 -4.38
CA LEU A 71 21.45 24.65 -2.97
C LEU A 71 20.08 24.48 -2.29
N LEU A 72 19.10 25.33 -2.62
CA LEU A 72 17.73 25.21 -2.12
C LEU A 72 17.05 23.91 -2.58
N GLN A 73 17.29 23.51 -3.82
CA GLN A 73 16.77 22.25 -4.36
C GLN A 73 17.42 21.06 -3.67
N GLU A 74 18.74 21.07 -3.50
CA GLU A 74 19.50 20.00 -2.83
C GLU A 74 19.09 19.85 -1.36
N THR A 75 19.00 20.96 -0.63
CA THR A 75 18.51 20.95 0.75
C THR A 75 17.06 20.47 0.81
N GLY A 76 16.20 20.89 -0.11
CA GLY A 76 14.83 20.41 -0.21
C GLY A 76 14.74 18.88 -0.38
N TRP A 77 15.63 18.26 -1.17
CA TRP A 77 15.68 16.80 -1.26
C TRP A 77 16.14 16.14 0.05
N ILE A 78 17.13 16.72 0.73
CA ILE A 78 17.61 16.23 2.04
C ILE A 78 16.54 16.39 3.12
N THR A 79 15.68 17.39 3.02
CA THR A 79 14.63 17.67 4.00
C THR A 79 13.26 17.15 3.57
N LEU A 80 13.18 16.44 2.45
CA LEU A 80 11.93 15.94 1.86
C LEU A 80 11.01 15.23 2.88
N PRO A 81 11.50 14.33 3.76
CA PRO A 81 10.66 13.68 4.75
C PRO A 81 9.93 14.65 5.69
N ALA A 82 10.56 15.78 5.98
CA ALA A 82 10.06 16.78 6.93
C ALA A 82 9.17 17.85 6.28
N HIS A 83 8.92 17.77 4.96
CA HIS A 83 7.96 18.65 4.31
C HIS A 83 6.56 18.40 4.86
N THR A 84 5.88 19.46 5.30
CA THR A 84 4.54 19.35 5.89
C THR A 84 3.46 19.51 4.84
N THR A 85 3.72 20.25 3.76
CA THR A 85 2.73 20.54 2.72
C THR A 85 3.13 19.99 1.34
N PHE A 86 2.16 19.94 0.42
CA PHE A 86 2.42 19.48 -0.95
C PHE A 86 3.18 20.53 -1.76
N GLU A 87 2.93 21.82 -1.48
CA GLU A 87 3.58 22.98 -2.12
C GLU A 87 5.08 23.02 -1.87
N GLN A 88 5.57 22.46 -0.76
CA GLN A 88 7.00 22.33 -0.49
C GLN A 88 7.66 21.23 -1.32
N THR A 89 6.91 20.16 -1.63
CA THR A 89 7.46 18.96 -2.28
C THR A 89 7.39 19.04 -3.79
N LEU A 90 6.27 19.56 -4.33
CA LEU A 90 6.00 19.58 -5.76
C LEU A 90 7.10 20.28 -6.60
N PRO A 91 7.66 21.44 -6.18
CA PRO A 91 8.70 22.12 -6.95
C PRO A 91 9.98 21.28 -7.16
N LEU A 92 10.30 20.38 -6.23
CA LEU A 92 11.44 19.47 -6.34
C LEU A 92 11.25 18.50 -7.51
N PHE A 93 10.05 17.96 -7.68
CA PHE A 93 9.72 17.06 -8.79
C PHE A 93 9.51 17.80 -10.11
N GLN A 94 9.13 19.08 -10.08
CA GLN A 94 8.94 19.90 -11.28
C GLN A 94 10.26 20.44 -11.87
N SER A 95 11.25 20.72 -11.02
CA SER A 95 12.45 21.46 -11.43
C SER A 95 13.72 21.23 -10.61
N GLY A 96 13.74 20.26 -9.68
CA GLY A 96 14.87 19.97 -8.81
C GLY A 96 15.52 18.60 -9.02
N ILE A 97 15.11 17.79 -9.99
CA ILE A 97 15.64 16.44 -10.17
C ILE A 97 17.13 16.47 -10.53
N THR A 98 17.58 17.43 -11.34
CA THR A 98 19.01 17.56 -11.67
C THR A 98 19.83 17.86 -10.43
N ALA A 99 19.29 18.66 -9.51
CA ALA A 99 19.93 18.96 -8.23
C ALA A 99 20.12 17.69 -7.37
N LEU A 100 19.11 16.82 -7.31
CA LEU A 100 19.22 15.52 -6.66
C LEU A 100 20.30 14.63 -7.30
N LEU A 101 20.33 14.54 -8.63
CA LEU A 101 21.31 13.73 -9.34
C LEU A 101 22.74 14.28 -9.15
N ASN A 102 22.89 15.61 -9.12
CA ASN A 102 24.18 16.25 -8.83
C ASN A 102 24.62 16.01 -7.38
N LEU A 103 23.67 16.06 -6.43
CA LEU A 103 23.93 15.73 -5.04
C LEU A 103 24.45 14.28 -4.93
N GLN A 104 23.84 13.34 -5.65
CA GLN A 104 24.31 11.94 -5.70
C GLN A 104 25.75 11.83 -6.22
N LYS A 105 26.09 12.54 -7.30
CA LYS A 105 27.46 12.53 -7.86
C LYS A 105 28.50 13.12 -6.91
N ARG A 106 28.18 14.21 -6.21
CA ARG A 106 29.15 14.84 -5.28
C ARG A 106 29.41 14.03 -4.03
N HIS A 107 28.42 13.26 -3.60
CA HIS A 107 28.52 12.45 -2.40
C HIS A 107 29.00 11.03 -2.66
N GLU A 108 29.52 10.70 -3.86
CA GLU A 108 30.03 9.37 -4.25
C GLU A 108 30.64 8.57 -3.08
N ILE A 109 29.75 7.88 -2.37
CA ILE A 109 30.07 6.82 -1.46
C ILE A 109 30.60 5.72 -2.37
N PRO A 110 31.79 5.15 -2.11
CA PRO A 110 32.45 4.22 -3.01
C PRO A 110 31.46 3.21 -3.62
N ASN A 111 31.44 3.18 -4.95
CA ASN A 111 30.43 2.58 -5.86
C ASN A 111 30.09 1.09 -5.62
N ASP A 112 30.74 0.41 -4.69
CA ASP A 112 30.62 -1.03 -4.49
C ASP A 112 29.41 -1.42 -3.64
N ASN A 113 28.75 -0.45 -2.97
CA ASN A 113 27.58 -0.70 -2.13
C ASN A 113 26.33 -0.12 -2.79
N TYR A 114 25.75 -0.89 -3.70
CA TYR A 114 24.55 -0.60 -4.50
C TYR A 114 23.34 -0.11 -3.67
N ASP A 115 23.26 -0.40 -2.38
CA ASP A 115 22.07 -0.13 -1.57
C ASP A 115 21.85 1.34 -1.18
N LEU A 116 22.90 2.14 -0.93
CA LEU A 116 22.71 3.44 -0.27
C LEU A 116 22.16 4.55 -1.18
N VAL A 117 22.40 4.46 -2.49
CA VAL A 117 22.04 5.52 -3.46
C VAL A 117 20.59 5.39 -3.94
N GLU A 118 20.14 4.17 -4.19
CA GLU A 118 18.74 3.85 -4.54
C GLU A 118 17.83 4.01 -3.31
N LEU A 119 18.36 3.74 -2.12
CA LEU A 119 17.70 4.11 -0.86
C LEU A 119 17.36 5.61 -0.83
N CYS A 120 18.23 6.53 -1.26
CA CYS A 120 18.06 7.94 -0.88
C CYS A 120 16.78 8.63 -1.43
N LEU A 121 16.41 8.48 -2.71
CA LEU A 121 15.19 9.12 -3.24
C LEU A 121 13.92 8.36 -2.83
N THR A 122 13.92 7.05 -3.06
CA THR A 122 12.78 6.17 -2.82
C THR A 122 12.42 6.11 -1.34
N GLU A 123 13.43 6.07 -0.45
CA GLU A 123 13.23 6.08 1.00
C GLU A 123 12.75 7.44 1.49
N ARG A 124 13.36 8.54 1.06
CA ARG A 124 12.91 9.88 1.49
C ARG A 124 11.49 10.18 1.02
N LEU A 125 11.14 9.74 -0.18
CA LEU A 125 9.78 9.82 -0.69
C LEU A 125 8.84 8.93 0.12
N ARG A 126 9.26 7.72 0.50
CA ARG A 126 8.50 6.82 1.40
C ARG A 126 8.24 7.47 2.74
N GLU A 127 9.28 7.96 3.42
CA GLU A 127 9.15 8.67 4.69
C GLU A 127 8.20 9.86 4.57
N ARG A 128 8.29 10.62 3.46
CA ARG A 128 7.37 11.73 3.20
C ARG A 128 5.92 11.25 3.06
N LEU A 129 5.68 10.14 2.36
CA LEU A 129 4.35 9.56 2.18
C LEU A 129 3.79 8.98 3.48
N VAL A 130 4.62 8.33 4.29
CA VAL A 130 4.25 7.83 5.63
C VAL A 130 3.79 8.97 6.54
N ASN A 131 4.41 10.14 6.44
CA ASN A 131 4.01 11.33 7.20
C ASN A 131 2.66 11.93 6.77
N ILE A 132 2.02 11.40 5.72
CA ILE A 132 0.63 11.71 5.38
C ILE A 132 -0.26 10.69 6.10
N ASN A 133 -0.88 11.12 7.20
CA ASN A 133 -1.65 10.25 8.11
C ASN A 133 -2.84 9.56 7.43
N LEU A 134 -3.45 10.19 6.43
CA LEU A 134 -4.63 9.65 5.74
C LEU A 134 -4.22 8.98 4.43
N PHE A 135 -4.34 7.65 4.35
CA PHE A 135 -4.06 6.88 3.12
C PHE A 135 -4.78 7.42 1.89
N LYS A 136 -6.02 7.91 2.06
CA LYS A 136 -6.83 8.49 0.97
C LYS A 136 -6.24 9.78 0.41
N GLU A 137 -5.41 10.51 1.17
CA GLU A 137 -4.75 11.74 0.73
C GLU A 137 -3.42 11.46 0.01
N ARG A 138 -2.81 10.29 0.24
CA ARG A 138 -1.57 9.89 -0.42
C ARG A 138 -1.73 9.73 -1.92
N ASP A 139 -2.82 9.11 -2.38
CA ASP A 139 -3.02 8.85 -3.80
C ASP A 139 -3.20 10.13 -4.64
N PRO A 140 -4.02 11.11 -4.23
CA PRO A 140 -4.04 12.44 -4.85
C PRO A 140 -2.66 13.10 -4.87
N PHE A 141 -1.90 13.00 -3.79
CA PHE A 141 -0.55 13.58 -3.72
C PHE A 141 0.43 12.89 -4.67
N LYS A 142 0.48 11.56 -4.65
CA LYS A 142 1.27 10.76 -5.60
C LYS A 142 0.95 11.11 -7.05
N LYS A 143 -0.34 11.28 -7.37
CA LYS A 143 -0.77 11.73 -8.70
C LYS A 143 -0.18 13.09 -9.05
N GLN A 144 -0.18 14.07 -8.13
CA GLN A 144 0.46 15.36 -8.36
C GLN A 144 1.97 15.23 -8.61
N LEU A 145 2.66 14.34 -7.88
CA LEU A 145 4.08 14.07 -8.11
C LEU A 145 4.34 13.42 -9.48
N VAL A 146 3.48 12.49 -9.90
CA VAL A 146 3.54 11.89 -11.25
C VAL A 146 3.33 12.96 -12.31
N ASP A 147 2.31 13.80 -12.16
CA ASP A 147 2.03 14.88 -13.11
C ASP A 147 3.21 15.87 -13.18
N ALA A 148 3.82 16.19 -12.04
CA ALA A 148 5.03 17.02 -11.98
C ALA A 148 6.22 16.39 -12.72
N LEU A 149 6.49 15.09 -12.53
CA LEU A 149 7.55 14.37 -13.25
C LEU A 149 7.30 14.36 -14.76
N LEU A 150 6.06 14.09 -15.18
CA LEU A 150 5.70 14.03 -16.60
C LEU A 150 5.76 15.40 -17.29
N GLN A 151 5.67 16.50 -16.53
CA GLN A 151 5.83 17.87 -17.05
C GLN A 151 7.21 18.47 -16.82
N ASN A 152 8.15 17.74 -16.21
CA ASN A 152 9.47 18.27 -15.87
C ASN A 152 10.33 18.48 -17.14
N GLU A 153 10.80 19.72 -17.35
CA GLU A 153 11.58 20.14 -18.52
C GLU A 153 13.11 20.14 -18.30
N GLU A 154 13.58 19.68 -17.14
CA GLU A 154 15.01 19.55 -16.87
C GLU A 154 15.69 18.58 -17.83
N VAL A 155 16.85 18.97 -18.35
CA VAL A 155 17.66 18.15 -19.26
C VAL A 155 18.55 17.23 -18.41
N ILE A 156 18.31 15.92 -18.51
CA ILE A 156 19.01 14.91 -17.70
C ILE A 156 19.99 14.06 -18.50
N THR A 157 19.96 14.15 -19.83
CA THR A 157 20.89 13.45 -20.72
C THR A 157 21.51 14.42 -21.73
N THR A 158 22.76 14.18 -22.04
CA THR A 158 23.59 14.94 -22.99
C THR A 158 23.56 14.36 -24.40
N ALA A 159 23.23 13.07 -24.55
CA ALA A 159 23.12 12.40 -25.84
C ALA A 159 22.05 13.04 -26.73
N GLU A 160 22.27 12.99 -28.05
CA GLU A 160 21.28 13.42 -29.03
C GLU A 160 20.00 12.61 -28.89
N PHE A 161 18.88 13.31 -28.71
CA PHE A 161 17.57 12.70 -28.51
C PHE A 161 16.68 13.03 -29.70
N PHE A 162 16.05 12.01 -30.28
CA PHE A 162 15.19 12.16 -31.46
C PHE A 162 13.78 11.68 -31.14
N ARG A 163 12.77 12.50 -31.41
CA ARG A 163 11.36 12.13 -31.27
C ARG A 163 10.57 12.56 -32.49
N ALA A 164 9.83 11.62 -33.08
CA ALA A 164 9.10 11.84 -34.34
C ALA A 164 9.98 12.47 -35.43
N ILE A 165 11.21 11.95 -35.61
CA ILE A 165 12.20 12.37 -36.62
C ILE A 165 12.83 13.76 -36.33
N LYS A 166 12.35 14.50 -35.33
CA LYS A 166 12.93 15.79 -34.94
C LYS A 166 13.90 15.61 -33.79
N GLN A 167 15.04 16.30 -33.87
CA GLN A 167 15.95 16.44 -32.74
C GLN A 167 15.23 17.22 -31.63
N ALA A 168 15.27 16.67 -30.42
CA ALA A 168 14.74 17.28 -29.22
C ALA A 168 15.76 17.20 -28.09
N LYS A 169 15.51 17.91 -27.00
CA LYS A 169 16.36 17.84 -25.80
C LYS A 169 16.02 16.58 -25.01
N GLY A 170 17.03 15.97 -24.40
CA GLY A 170 16.89 14.84 -23.47
C GLY A 170 16.31 15.26 -22.12
N THR A 171 15.12 15.85 -22.12
CA THR A 171 14.40 16.27 -20.91
C THR A 171 13.68 15.10 -20.24
N ILE A 172 13.42 15.21 -18.94
CA ILE A 172 12.66 14.20 -18.18
C ILE A 172 11.31 13.90 -18.84
N LYS A 173 10.55 14.95 -19.17
CA LYS A 173 9.28 14.85 -19.91
C LYS A 173 9.40 14.08 -21.23
N ASN A 174 10.44 14.35 -22.02
CA ASN A 174 10.64 13.67 -23.29
C ASN A 174 11.00 12.20 -23.10
N TRP A 175 11.85 11.88 -22.13
CA TRP A 175 12.19 10.51 -21.78
C TRP A 175 10.99 9.71 -21.27
N PHE A 176 10.14 10.29 -20.42
CA PHE A 176 8.92 9.64 -19.99
C PHE A 176 7.95 9.40 -21.14
N ALA A 177 7.81 10.36 -22.06
CA ALA A 177 6.91 10.18 -23.18
C ALA A 177 7.38 9.05 -24.11
N GLU A 178 8.68 8.98 -24.40
CA GLU A 178 9.30 7.88 -25.17
C GLU A 178 9.14 6.53 -24.44
N TYR A 179 9.42 6.51 -23.14
CA TYR A 179 9.29 5.32 -22.30
C TYR A 179 7.84 4.82 -22.28
N LEU A 180 6.86 5.71 -22.08
CA LEU A 180 5.45 5.32 -22.03
C LEU A 180 4.93 4.85 -23.40
N GLU A 181 5.41 5.42 -24.49
CA GLU A 181 5.10 4.96 -25.86
C GLU A 181 5.68 3.56 -26.12
N PHE A 182 6.92 3.32 -25.71
CA PHE A 182 7.54 1.99 -25.76
C PHE A 182 6.78 0.97 -24.91
N MET A 183 6.35 1.36 -23.71
CA MET A 183 5.60 0.50 -22.80
C MET A 183 4.18 0.18 -23.27
N ALA A 184 3.61 1.02 -24.13
CA ALA A 184 2.29 0.82 -24.72
C ALA A 184 2.31 -0.09 -25.95
N SER A 185 3.44 -0.19 -26.65
CA SER A 185 3.57 -0.98 -27.89
C SER A 185 4.01 -2.43 -27.66
N GLU A 186 4.67 -2.75 -26.54
CA GLU A 186 5.06 -4.13 -26.21
C GLU A 186 4.00 -4.84 -25.33
N GLU A 187 3.23 -5.73 -25.95
CA GLU A 187 2.47 -6.77 -25.26
C GLU A 187 3.45 -7.77 -24.59
N LEU A 188 3.33 -7.97 -23.27
CA LEU A 188 3.71 -9.21 -22.56
C LEU A 188 5.18 -9.52 -22.19
N MET A 189 5.93 -8.64 -21.49
CA MET A 189 7.14 -9.10 -20.76
C MET A 189 7.32 -8.48 -19.36
N LYS A 190 7.85 -9.28 -18.41
CA LYS A 190 8.22 -8.90 -17.02
C LYS A 190 9.53 -8.09 -16.92
N SER A 191 10.30 -7.94 -18.00
CA SER A 191 11.60 -7.24 -18.04
C SER A 191 11.55 -5.88 -18.76
N ARG A 192 10.42 -5.16 -18.65
CA ARG A 192 10.14 -3.99 -19.51
C ARG A 192 11.17 -2.86 -19.41
N HIS A 193 11.78 -2.67 -18.24
CA HIS A 193 12.77 -1.61 -18.02
C HIS A 193 14.06 -1.85 -18.80
N GLU A 194 14.65 -3.05 -18.69
CA GLU A 194 15.90 -3.34 -19.39
C GLU A 194 15.68 -3.44 -20.90
N ALA A 195 14.53 -3.99 -21.33
CA ALA A 195 14.16 -4.00 -22.75
C ALA A 195 14.14 -2.58 -23.36
N PHE A 196 13.69 -1.57 -22.62
CA PHE A 196 13.74 -0.18 -23.08
C PHE A 196 15.19 0.28 -23.33
N PHE A 197 16.11 0.04 -22.40
CA PHE A 197 17.52 0.45 -22.56
C PHE A 197 18.30 -0.36 -23.60
N GLU A 198 17.83 -1.55 -23.95
CA GLU A 198 18.41 -2.42 -24.97
C GLU A 198 17.86 -2.18 -26.38
N ARG A 199 16.56 -1.85 -26.50
CA ARG A 199 15.86 -1.80 -27.80
C ARG A 199 15.53 -0.39 -28.27
N ASN A 200 15.42 0.59 -27.38
CA ASN A 200 15.08 1.95 -27.79
C ASN A 200 16.31 2.67 -28.40
N ASP A 201 16.15 3.22 -29.60
CA ASP A 201 17.23 3.88 -30.36
C ASP A 201 17.85 5.06 -29.62
N ASN A 202 17.08 5.80 -28.82
CA ASN A 202 17.60 6.89 -28.00
C ASN A 202 18.31 6.34 -26.76
N ALA A 203 17.69 5.38 -26.07
CA ALA A 203 18.20 4.84 -24.80
C ALA A 203 19.51 4.06 -24.97
N THR A 204 19.71 3.36 -26.09
CA THR A 204 20.93 2.59 -26.36
C THR A 204 22.19 3.45 -26.41
N LYS A 205 22.07 4.72 -26.81
CA LYS A 205 23.16 5.71 -26.95
C LYS A 205 23.58 6.36 -25.63
N LEU A 206 22.83 6.14 -24.55
CA LEU A 206 23.10 6.76 -23.26
C LEU A 206 24.34 6.17 -22.58
N SER A 207 25.04 7.02 -21.84
CA SER A 207 26.09 6.58 -20.90
C SER A 207 25.50 5.73 -19.76
N ALA A 208 26.36 4.97 -19.08
CA ALA A 208 25.94 4.13 -17.95
C ALA A 208 25.27 4.95 -16.84
N ASP A 209 25.81 6.14 -16.53
CA ASP A 209 25.26 7.03 -15.50
C ASP A 209 23.89 7.61 -15.91
N GLU A 210 23.72 8.01 -17.17
CA GLU A 210 22.43 8.48 -17.67
C GLU A 210 21.37 7.38 -17.65
N LYS A 211 21.73 6.14 -18.03
CA LYS A 211 20.84 4.98 -17.89
C LYS A 211 20.48 4.75 -16.43
N LYS A 212 21.43 4.87 -15.50
CA LYS A 212 21.20 4.74 -14.06
C LYS A 212 20.21 5.78 -13.55
N HIS A 213 20.36 7.05 -13.94
CA HIS A 213 19.41 8.11 -13.57
C HIS A 213 18.00 7.85 -14.11
N LEU A 214 17.88 7.43 -15.37
CA LEU A 214 16.57 7.11 -15.95
C LEU A 214 15.91 5.90 -15.29
N ARG A 215 16.67 4.86 -14.94
CA ARG A 215 16.15 3.71 -14.18
C ARG A 215 15.52 4.16 -12.86
N LEU A 216 16.24 4.98 -12.10
CA LEU A 216 15.75 5.54 -10.84
C LEU A 216 14.45 6.32 -11.03
N LEU A 217 14.38 7.19 -12.05
CA LEU A 217 13.16 7.97 -12.34
C LEU A 217 11.98 7.10 -12.75
N PHE A 218 12.20 6.09 -13.60
CA PHE A 218 11.15 5.16 -14.02
C PHE A 218 10.65 4.30 -12.85
N GLN A 219 11.55 3.87 -11.96
CA GLN A 219 11.19 3.14 -10.75
C GLN A 219 10.31 4.00 -9.82
N VAL A 220 10.73 5.23 -9.53
CA VAL A 220 9.94 6.17 -8.72
C VAL A 220 8.58 6.46 -9.35
N TYR A 221 8.54 6.65 -10.67
CA TYR A 221 7.28 6.82 -11.39
C TYR A 221 6.33 5.63 -11.19
N HIS A 222 6.80 4.39 -11.34
CA HIS A 222 5.96 3.22 -11.14
C HIS A 222 5.48 3.08 -9.71
N GLN A 223 6.38 3.30 -8.75
CA GLN A 223 6.03 3.27 -7.33
C GLN A 223 4.93 4.29 -6.99
N LEU A 224 5.03 5.51 -7.51
CA LEU A 224 4.01 6.54 -7.34
C LEU A 224 2.66 6.18 -7.98
N LYS A 225 2.61 5.27 -8.97
CA LYS A 225 1.35 4.79 -9.56
C LYS A 225 0.66 3.70 -8.75
N ILE A 226 1.37 3.06 -7.82
CA ILE A 226 0.77 2.05 -6.96
C ILE A 226 -0.02 2.78 -5.87
N SER A 227 -1.34 2.56 -5.87
CA SER A 227 -2.24 3.13 -4.86
C SER A 227 -1.81 2.68 -3.46
N SER A 228 -1.75 3.64 -2.55
CA SER A 228 -1.40 3.45 -1.13
C SER A 228 -2.44 2.64 -0.36
N THR A 229 -3.62 2.44 -0.96
CA THR A 229 -4.68 1.59 -0.41
C THR A 229 -4.52 0.12 -0.79
N LYS A 230 -3.65 -0.19 -1.76
CA LYS A 230 -3.32 -1.57 -2.15
C LYS A 230 -2.18 -2.08 -1.30
N GLN A 231 -2.18 -3.39 -1.02
CA GLN A 231 -1.13 -4.05 -0.23
C GLN A 231 0.29 -3.74 -0.74
N TYR A 232 0.48 -3.69 -2.06
CA TYR A 232 1.79 -3.39 -2.66
C TYR A 232 2.18 -1.91 -2.64
N GLY A 233 1.23 -1.02 -2.37
CA GLY A 233 1.46 0.42 -2.31
C GLY A 233 1.61 0.97 -0.90
N ILE A 234 1.52 0.13 0.12
CA ILE A 234 1.73 0.52 1.52
C ILE A 234 3.19 0.94 1.71
N GLU A 235 3.41 2.16 2.20
CA GLU A 235 4.73 2.73 2.46
C GLU A 235 5.28 2.38 3.85
N GLU A 236 4.39 2.02 4.77
CA GLU A 236 4.73 1.52 6.08
C GLU A 236 5.31 0.11 6.01
N GLU A 237 6.26 -0.16 6.91
CA GLU A 237 6.69 -1.52 7.17
C GLU A 237 5.59 -2.26 7.94
N VAL A 238 4.86 -3.13 7.25
CA VAL A 238 3.86 -3.98 7.91
C VAL A 238 4.52 -5.28 8.32
N ALA A 239 4.60 -5.53 9.62
CA ALA A 239 5.03 -6.82 10.14
C ALA A 239 3.99 -7.89 9.76
N ILE A 240 4.47 -8.99 9.19
CA ILE A 240 3.65 -10.16 8.87
C ILE A 240 4.18 -11.38 9.62
N ASP A 241 3.27 -12.13 10.22
CA ASP A 241 3.56 -13.46 10.75
C ASP A 241 3.13 -14.48 9.69
N THR A 242 4.07 -15.30 9.21
CA THR A 242 3.75 -16.41 8.30
C THR A 242 3.28 -17.64 9.10
N ASP A 243 2.52 -18.53 8.46
CA ASP A 243 1.97 -19.73 9.10
C ASP A 243 3.05 -20.67 9.69
N ASP A 244 4.29 -20.57 9.22
CA ASP A 244 5.45 -21.29 9.75
C ASP A 244 6.09 -20.61 10.98
N GLY A 245 5.49 -19.53 11.48
CA GLY A 245 5.93 -18.80 12.67
C GLY A 245 7.14 -17.88 12.44
N LYS A 246 7.49 -17.60 11.18
CA LYS A 246 8.51 -16.60 10.85
C LYS A 246 7.88 -15.22 10.78
N THR A 247 8.65 -14.22 11.21
CA THR A 247 8.29 -12.82 11.03
C THR A 247 8.88 -12.31 9.72
N GLY A 248 8.12 -11.49 9.02
CA GLY A 248 8.58 -10.74 7.85
C GLY A 248 8.08 -9.31 7.93
N LYS A 249 8.56 -8.47 7.01
CA LYS A 249 8.06 -7.13 6.79
C LYS A 249 7.66 -6.99 5.33
N ILE A 250 6.52 -6.38 5.08
CA ILE A 250 6.19 -5.90 3.73
C ILE A 250 6.88 -4.55 3.57
N ILE A 251 7.79 -4.45 2.61
CA ILE A 251 8.49 -3.21 2.23
C ILE A 251 8.24 -3.01 0.74
N TYR A 252 7.52 -1.94 0.37
CA TYR A 252 7.12 -1.66 -1.03
C TYR A 252 6.42 -2.82 -1.71
N GLY A 253 5.51 -3.50 -0.99
CA GLY A 253 4.82 -4.67 -1.50
C GLY A 253 5.67 -5.93 -1.66
N THR A 254 6.97 -5.84 -1.39
CA THR A 254 7.84 -7.00 -1.36
C THR A 254 7.87 -7.55 0.05
N VAL A 255 7.56 -8.84 0.19
CA VAL A 255 7.73 -9.54 1.46
C VAL A 255 9.21 -9.75 1.68
N VAL A 256 9.79 -8.99 2.61
CA VAL A 256 11.14 -9.18 3.11
C VAL A 256 11.04 -9.99 4.39
N MET A 257 11.36 -11.27 4.32
CA MET A 257 11.42 -12.11 5.52
C MET A 257 12.53 -11.61 6.44
N ASP A 258 12.31 -11.62 7.76
CA ASP A 258 13.38 -11.37 8.72
C ASP A 258 14.39 -12.53 8.65
N ASP A 259 15.34 -12.42 7.73
CA ASP A 259 16.51 -13.29 7.74
C ASP A 259 17.45 -12.78 8.85
N GLU A 260 17.41 -13.47 10.00
CA GLU A 260 18.32 -13.23 11.13
C GLU A 260 19.78 -13.13 10.69
N LYS A 261 20.18 -13.87 9.65
CA LYS A 261 21.54 -13.83 9.10
C LYS A 261 21.84 -12.50 8.39
N LEU A 262 20.88 -11.96 7.64
CA LEU A 262 20.99 -10.66 6.99
C LEU A 262 21.00 -9.52 8.03
N LYS A 263 20.15 -9.62 9.08
CA LYS A 263 20.17 -8.70 10.23
C LYS A 263 21.54 -8.68 10.92
N GLN A 264 22.14 -9.84 11.17
CA GLN A 264 23.48 -9.95 11.75
C GLN A 264 24.57 -9.37 10.82
N GLN A 265 24.46 -9.59 9.51
CA GLN A 265 25.37 -8.99 8.53
C GLN A 265 25.26 -7.46 8.49
N LEU A 266 24.04 -6.91 8.43
CA LEU A 266 23.80 -5.46 8.44
C LEU A 266 24.24 -4.81 9.76
N GLN A 267 24.00 -5.46 10.90
CA GLN A 267 24.52 -4.99 12.19
C GLN A 267 26.06 -4.99 12.23
N GLY A 268 26.71 -5.98 11.61
CA GLY A 268 28.17 -6.02 11.44
C GLY A 268 28.69 -4.87 10.58
N ILE A 269 28.02 -4.58 9.46
CA ILE A 269 28.34 -3.45 8.57
C ILE A 269 28.15 -2.11 9.31
N MET A 270 27.01 -1.92 9.98
CA MET A 270 26.72 -0.70 10.74
C MET A 270 27.69 -0.48 11.90
N LYS A 271 28.13 -1.55 12.58
CA LYS A 271 29.17 -1.47 13.63
C LYS A 271 30.51 -1.04 13.04
N THR A 272 30.84 -1.54 11.86
CA THR A 272 32.06 -1.17 11.13
C THR A 272 32.01 0.28 10.64
N TYR A 273 30.86 0.73 10.14
CA TYR A 273 30.64 2.11 9.72
C TYR A 273 30.72 3.09 10.90
N LYS A 274 30.07 2.79 12.04
CA LYS A 274 30.18 3.58 13.27
C LYS A 274 31.62 3.66 13.79
N LYS A 275 32.37 2.55 13.70
CA LYS A 275 33.79 2.51 14.06
C LYS A 275 34.62 3.40 13.13
N LEU A 276 34.45 3.28 11.82
CA LEU A 276 35.16 4.12 10.83
C LEU A 276 34.82 5.60 11.00
N ALA A 277 33.54 5.95 11.19
CA ALA A 277 33.10 7.31 11.45
C ALA A 277 33.72 7.88 12.75
N SER A 278 33.82 7.07 13.81
CA SER A 278 34.48 7.47 15.06
C SER A 278 36.01 7.58 14.95
N GLU A 279 36.63 6.81 14.06
CA GLU A 279 38.08 6.82 13.82
C GLU A 279 38.50 7.95 12.85
N GLN A 280 37.61 8.37 11.95
CA GLN A 280 37.80 9.52 11.05
C GLN A 280 37.50 10.87 11.71
N SER A 281 36.75 10.94 12.82
CA SER A 281 36.42 12.21 13.48
C SER A 281 37.56 12.82 14.34
N TRP A 282 38.79 12.28 14.29
CA TRP A 282 39.92 12.75 15.12
C TRP A 282 41.26 12.88 14.38
N ARG A 283 41.25 13.16 13.08
CA ARG A 283 42.48 13.55 12.36
C ARG A 283 42.29 14.88 11.64
N ASP A 284 42.26 15.98 12.40
CA ASP A 284 43.28 17.05 12.33
C ASP A 284 42.93 18.21 13.31
N PRO A 285 43.53 18.30 14.51
CA PRO A 285 43.29 19.41 15.44
C PRO A 285 44.08 20.69 15.11
N HIS A 286 44.86 20.75 14.03
CA HIS A 286 45.87 21.82 13.87
C HIS A 286 45.43 23.12 13.18
N TYR A 287 44.13 23.38 13.00
CA TYR A 287 43.68 24.60 12.29
C TYR A 287 42.67 25.49 13.03
N LEU A 288 42.66 25.47 14.37
CA LEU A 288 41.69 26.24 15.17
C LEU A 288 42.26 27.00 16.39
N HIS A 289 43.57 27.28 16.42
CA HIS A 289 44.13 28.29 17.31
C HIS A 289 44.39 29.57 16.54
N ASP A 290 43.35 30.38 16.38
CA ASP A 290 43.42 31.84 16.39
C ASP A 290 42.01 32.33 16.05
N LEU A 291 41.29 32.77 17.09
CA LEU A 291 40.13 33.66 17.13
C LEU A 291 39.26 33.30 18.36
N GLU A 292 39.78 33.58 19.55
CA GLU A 292 38.91 33.88 20.69
C GLU A 292 38.59 35.37 20.71
N PRO A 293 37.35 35.72 21.06
CA PRO A 293 37.17 36.81 22.01
C PRO A 293 36.25 36.43 23.19
N ARG A 294 36.88 36.46 24.38
CA ARG A 294 36.42 36.98 25.68
C ARG A 294 34.92 36.89 26.06
N ALA A 295 34.67 35.95 26.97
CA ALA A 295 33.96 36.01 28.25
C ALA A 295 32.89 37.09 28.55
N GLY A 296 31.76 36.59 29.10
CA GLY A 296 30.74 37.29 29.89
C GLY A 296 29.35 37.13 29.25
N VAL A 297 28.35 36.45 29.82
CA VAL A 297 27.61 36.82 31.04
C VAL A 297 26.78 35.61 31.53
N ALA A 298 26.57 35.60 32.85
CA ALA A 298 25.96 34.58 33.70
C ALA A 298 24.52 34.12 33.33
N ALA A 299 24.26 32.86 33.71
CA ALA A 299 22.96 32.22 33.73
C ALA A 299 22.07 32.75 34.87
N VAL A 300 20.78 32.99 34.58
CA VAL A 300 19.72 33.12 35.58
C VAL A 300 18.55 32.23 35.14
N THR A 301 18.36 31.14 35.88
CA THR A 301 17.17 30.30 35.88
C THR A 301 16.05 30.97 36.67
N ALA A 302 14.85 31.07 36.10
CA ALA A 302 13.63 31.34 36.85
C ALA A 302 12.50 30.41 36.38
N LYS A 303 12.07 29.54 37.31
CA LYS A 303 10.82 28.77 37.25
C LYS A 303 9.69 29.69 37.69
N THR A 304 8.58 29.72 36.95
CA THR A 304 7.33 30.31 37.43
C THR A 304 6.20 29.30 37.22
N SER A 305 5.74 28.73 38.34
CA SER A 305 4.56 27.90 38.47
C SER A 305 3.37 28.81 38.78
N LEU A 306 2.28 28.70 38.02
CA LEU A 306 1.03 29.39 38.31
C LEU A 306 -0.05 28.36 38.67
N ASN A 307 -0.43 28.37 39.95
CA ASN A 307 -1.57 27.67 40.52
C ASN A 307 -2.84 28.47 40.25
N PHE A 308 -3.91 27.81 39.81
CA PHE A 308 -5.28 28.32 39.88
C PHE A 308 -6.12 27.41 40.80
N LYS A 309 -6.77 28.00 41.80
CA LYS A 309 -7.84 27.40 42.60
C LYS A 309 -9.20 27.89 42.06
N PRO A 310 -10.27 27.07 42.10
CA PRO A 310 -11.59 27.47 41.66
C PRO A 310 -12.42 28.04 42.82
N ASP A 311 -13.25 29.03 42.51
CA ASP A 311 -14.28 29.55 43.42
C ASP A 311 -15.63 28.85 43.19
N THR A 312 -16.24 28.50 44.31
CA THR A 312 -17.57 27.92 44.50
C THR A 312 -18.67 28.98 44.41
N ALA A 313 -19.81 28.66 43.80
CA ALA A 313 -21.08 29.32 44.08
C ALA A 313 -22.28 28.37 43.91
N THR A 314 -23.25 28.53 44.80
CA THR A 314 -24.33 27.62 45.21
C THR A 314 -25.71 27.99 44.67
N GLY A 315 -26.48 26.99 44.21
CA GLY A 315 -27.96 26.79 44.34
C GLY A 315 -28.92 27.62 43.46
N PRO A 316 -30.24 27.30 43.40
CA PRO A 316 -30.97 26.18 44.01
C PRO A 316 -31.99 25.40 43.12
N ASP A 317 -32.25 24.16 43.56
CA ASP A 317 -33.50 23.38 43.67
C ASP A 317 -34.81 23.83 42.98
N ILE A 318 -35.41 22.96 42.13
CA ILE A 318 -36.88 22.85 41.90
C ILE A 318 -37.27 21.39 41.57
N SER A 319 -38.27 20.90 42.29
CA SER A 319 -38.89 19.57 42.30
C SER A 319 -40.07 19.37 41.33
N ALA A 320 -40.38 18.07 41.07
CA ALA A 320 -41.67 17.44 40.70
C ALA A 320 -42.11 17.54 39.21
N THR A 321 -42.67 16.51 38.53
CA THR A 321 -43.70 15.52 38.91
C THR A 321 -43.66 14.22 38.07
N LYS A 322 -44.30 13.16 38.60
CA LYS A 322 -44.49 11.79 38.06
C LYS A 322 -45.66 11.63 37.08
N GLY A 323 -45.61 10.58 36.26
CA GLY A 323 -46.77 9.83 35.71
C GLY A 323 -46.33 8.56 34.96
N PRO A 324 -47.04 7.40 35.05
CA PRO A 324 -46.41 6.07 34.99
C PRO A 324 -46.77 5.21 33.77
N ASP A 325 -45.86 4.34 33.34
CA ASP A 325 -46.17 3.14 32.54
C ASP A 325 -45.84 1.88 33.34
N HIS A 326 -46.83 0.99 33.44
CA HIS A 326 -46.82 -0.25 34.21
C HIS A 326 -46.10 -1.37 33.43
N PHE A 327 -45.05 -1.94 34.01
CA PHE A 327 -44.67 -3.35 33.85
C PHE A 327 -45.00 -4.04 35.17
N THR A 328 -45.60 -5.23 35.12
CA THR A 328 -46.01 -5.95 36.33
C THR A 328 -44.99 -7.02 36.70
N GLU A 329 -44.89 -7.34 37.99
CA GLU A 329 -44.02 -8.43 38.52
C GLU A 329 -44.35 -9.81 37.93
N GLN A 330 -45.47 -9.96 37.21
CA GLN A 330 -45.79 -11.18 36.46
C GLN A 330 -45.02 -11.30 35.13
N ASP A 331 -44.61 -10.18 34.54
CA ASP A 331 -43.88 -10.15 33.26
C ASP A 331 -42.39 -10.54 33.44
N GLU A 332 -41.84 -10.40 34.64
CA GLU A 332 -40.47 -10.84 34.98
C GLU A 332 -40.36 -12.35 35.27
N ALA A 333 -41.44 -13.00 35.71
CA ALA A 333 -41.43 -14.41 36.06
C ALA A 333 -41.42 -15.35 34.84
N GLU A 334 -41.90 -14.88 33.69
CA GLU A 334 -42.00 -15.68 32.46
C GLU A 334 -40.65 -15.77 31.71
N VAL A 335 -39.79 -14.75 31.84
CA VAL A 335 -38.47 -14.71 31.20
C VAL A 335 -37.45 -15.64 31.86
N GLN A 336 -37.64 -15.99 33.14
CA GLN A 336 -36.70 -16.84 33.88
C GLN A 336 -36.88 -18.35 33.63
N LEU A 337 -37.98 -18.81 33.03
CA LEU A 337 -38.25 -20.24 32.89
C LEU A 337 -37.62 -20.91 31.64
N HIS A 338 -37.02 -20.14 30.73
CA HIS A 338 -36.50 -20.65 29.44
C HIS A 338 -34.97 -20.54 29.23
N SER A 339 -34.18 -20.19 30.23
CA SER A 339 -32.70 -20.12 30.11
C SER A 339 -31.98 -21.29 30.78
N GLY A 340 -32.31 -22.51 30.39
CA GLY A 340 -31.64 -23.72 30.87
C GLY A 340 -30.43 -24.12 30.03
N GLY A 341 -29.23 -23.79 30.50
CA GLY A 341 -28.02 -24.60 30.24
C GLY A 341 -27.10 -24.18 29.09
N VAL A 342 -26.50 -22.98 29.18
CA VAL A 342 -25.27 -22.65 28.44
C VAL A 342 -24.21 -22.23 29.45
N ILE A 343 -23.00 -22.77 29.28
CA ILE A 343 -21.80 -22.44 30.06
C ILE A 343 -21.68 -20.91 30.16
N ALA A 344 -21.77 -20.37 31.37
CA ALA A 344 -21.74 -18.93 31.61
C ALA A 344 -20.39 -18.32 31.22
N SER A 345 -20.25 -17.92 29.95
CA SER A 345 -19.26 -16.93 29.57
C SER A 345 -19.74 -15.59 30.11
N ALA A 346 -18.92 -14.91 30.91
CA ALA A 346 -19.23 -13.56 31.40
C ALA A 346 -19.63 -12.67 30.21
N THR A 347 -20.91 -12.38 30.08
CA THR A 347 -21.44 -11.48 29.05
C THR A 347 -21.00 -10.08 29.43
N THR A 348 -19.98 -9.56 28.73
CA THR A 348 -19.56 -8.17 28.88
C THR A 348 -20.75 -7.27 28.51
N ASN A 349 -21.24 -6.51 29.48
CA ASN A 349 -22.32 -5.54 29.25
C ASN A 349 -21.72 -4.30 28.55
N TYR A 350 -21.75 -4.29 27.23
CA TYR A 350 -21.18 -3.19 26.43
C TYR A 350 -21.91 -1.86 26.65
N ASP A 351 -23.20 -1.89 26.97
CA ASP A 351 -23.96 -0.66 27.23
C ASP A 351 -23.46 0.04 28.50
N GLN A 352 -23.06 -0.75 29.51
CA GLN A 352 -22.39 -0.21 30.69
C GLN A 352 -21.03 0.42 30.36
N VAL A 353 -20.23 -0.24 29.50
CA VAL A 353 -18.93 0.31 29.07
C VAL A 353 -19.11 1.64 28.34
N VAL A 354 -20.12 1.75 27.47
CA VAL A 354 -20.45 3.01 26.78
C VAL A 354 -20.91 4.08 27.77
N ALA A 355 -21.74 3.73 28.75
CA ALA A 355 -22.20 4.66 29.79
C ALA A 355 -21.04 5.16 30.66
N ASP A 356 -20.14 4.27 31.06
CA ASP A 356 -18.94 4.59 31.85
C ASP A 356 -18.03 5.54 31.05
N LEU A 357 -17.79 5.26 29.76
CA LEU A 357 -17.02 6.11 28.84
C LEU A 357 -17.60 7.54 28.72
N LYS A 358 -18.92 7.64 28.52
CA LYS A 358 -19.62 8.93 28.44
C LYS A 358 -19.48 9.71 29.74
N SER A 359 -19.59 9.03 30.89
CA SER A 359 -19.48 9.66 32.20
C SER A 359 -18.05 10.10 32.55
N GLN A 360 -17.04 9.29 32.20
CA GLN A 360 -15.64 9.53 32.52
C GLN A 360 -15.05 10.70 31.73
N LEU A 361 -15.52 10.89 30.49
CA LEU A 361 -15.03 11.92 29.58
C LEU A 361 -15.97 13.13 29.50
N GLU A 362 -17.03 13.16 30.31
CA GLU A 362 -18.05 14.23 30.31
C GLU A 362 -18.59 14.55 28.88
N LEU A 363 -18.78 13.51 28.06
CA LEU A 363 -19.16 13.69 26.65
C LEU A 363 -20.59 14.23 26.54
N THR A 364 -20.75 15.34 25.81
CA THR A 364 -22.05 15.91 25.49
C THR A 364 -22.32 15.83 23.99
N PHE A 365 -23.52 15.38 23.63
CA PHE A 365 -23.94 15.24 22.24
C PHE A 365 -25.00 16.30 21.91
N GLN A 366 -24.94 16.88 20.71
CA GLN A 366 -25.89 17.93 20.31
C GLN A 366 -27.29 17.35 20.08
N THR A 367 -27.36 16.09 19.63
CA THR A 367 -28.63 15.40 19.38
C THR A 367 -28.65 13.97 19.94
N PRO A 368 -29.83 13.44 20.32
CA PRO A 368 -29.97 12.05 20.78
C PRO A 368 -29.50 11.01 19.75
N GLU A 369 -29.60 11.33 18.46
CA GLU A 369 -29.15 10.45 17.38
C GLU A 369 -27.62 10.35 17.33
N GLN A 370 -26.90 11.44 17.63
CA GLN A 370 -25.44 11.40 17.75
C GLN A 370 -25.02 10.53 18.93
N ASP A 371 -25.71 10.66 20.07
CA ASP A 371 -25.46 9.86 21.28
C ASP A 371 -25.67 8.35 21.03
N LYS A 372 -26.74 8.01 20.32
CA LYS A 372 -27.04 6.63 19.90
C LYS A 372 -25.98 6.09 18.93
N ARG A 373 -25.63 6.85 17.90
CA ARG A 373 -24.62 6.45 16.89
C ARG A 373 -23.24 6.25 17.51
N PHE A 374 -22.85 7.12 18.44
CA PHE A 374 -21.61 6.96 19.21
C PHE A 374 -21.59 5.64 19.97
N GLY A 375 -22.68 5.32 20.68
CA GLY A 375 -22.81 4.04 21.39
C GLY A 375 -22.69 2.83 20.46
N GLU A 376 -23.40 2.83 19.33
CA GLU A 376 -23.35 1.74 18.34
C GLU A 376 -21.92 1.54 17.78
N LEU A 377 -21.18 2.62 17.54
CA LEU A 377 -19.81 2.55 17.04
C LEU A 377 -18.83 2.00 18.06
N VAL A 378 -18.88 2.48 19.31
CA VAL A 378 -18.04 1.96 20.39
C VAL A 378 -18.32 0.47 20.61
N VAL A 379 -19.58 0.07 20.64
CA VAL A 379 -19.97 -1.36 20.74
C VAL A 379 -19.44 -2.17 19.55
N SER A 380 -19.46 -1.60 18.34
CA SER A 380 -18.93 -2.26 17.14
C SER A 380 -17.42 -2.53 17.23
N VAL A 381 -16.64 -1.56 17.73
CA VAL A 381 -15.19 -1.73 17.99
C VAL A 381 -14.93 -2.73 19.11
N LEU A 382 -15.68 -2.66 20.22
CA LEU A 382 -15.57 -3.59 21.34
C LEU A 382 -15.89 -5.05 20.93
N ARG A 383 -16.74 -5.24 19.91
CA ARG A 383 -17.03 -6.55 19.32
C ARG A 383 -16.00 -7.02 18.28
N GLY A 384 -15.04 -6.17 17.92
CA GLY A 384 -14.05 -6.44 16.87
C GLY A 384 -14.62 -6.42 15.45
N LEU A 385 -15.75 -5.75 15.24
CA LEU A 385 -16.37 -5.58 13.92
C LEU A 385 -15.80 -4.38 13.14
N ARG A 386 -15.17 -3.45 13.86
CA ARG A 386 -14.49 -2.24 13.34
C ARG A 386 -13.16 -2.05 14.05
N ASP A 387 -12.22 -1.39 13.37
CA ASP A 387 -10.95 -0.99 13.98
C ASP A 387 -11.07 0.39 14.68
N THR A 388 -10.07 0.73 15.49
CA THR A 388 -10.02 2.02 16.22
C THR A 388 -9.77 3.21 15.29
N MET A 389 -9.19 2.96 14.10
CA MET A 389 -8.98 3.94 13.04
C MET A 389 -10.31 4.44 12.44
N GLU A 390 -11.25 3.54 12.16
CA GLU A 390 -12.60 3.86 11.69
C GLU A 390 -13.37 4.66 12.73
N LEU A 391 -13.26 4.29 14.01
CA LEU A 391 -13.86 5.04 15.11
C LEU A 391 -13.28 6.46 15.18
N LYS A 392 -11.95 6.61 15.10
CA LYS A 392 -11.28 7.90 15.08
C LYS A 392 -11.78 8.78 13.94
N GLN A 393 -11.88 8.25 12.72
CA GLN A 393 -12.38 9.00 11.57
C GLN A 393 -13.83 9.43 11.78
N TYR A 394 -14.69 8.57 12.32
CA TYR A 394 -16.08 8.92 12.57
C TYR A 394 -16.22 10.04 13.61
N LEU A 395 -15.39 10.03 14.66
CA LEU A 395 -15.37 11.08 15.67
C LEU A 395 -14.91 12.43 15.08
N ILE A 396 -13.96 12.41 14.13
CA ILE A 396 -13.56 13.60 13.36
C ILE A 396 -14.73 14.13 12.54
N ASP A 397 -15.47 13.26 11.86
CA ASP A 397 -16.63 13.65 11.03
C ASP A 397 -17.77 14.23 11.88
N LEU A 398 -17.91 13.76 13.13
CA LEU A 398 -18.81 14.33 14.15
C LEU A 398 -18.28 15.61 14.81
N GLN A 399 -17.11 16.11 14.40
CA GLN A 399 -16.46 17.33 14.91
C GLN A 399 -16.12 17.27 16.41
N PHE A 400 -15.75 16.11 16.92
CA PHE A 400 -15.21 16.01 18.29
C PHE A 400 -13.88 16.76 18.41
N PRO A 401 -13.61 17.44 19.54
CA PRO A 401 -12.30 18.01 19.82
C PRO A 401 -11.20 16.94 19.77
N SER A 402 -10.06 17.25 19.15
CA SER A 402 -8.97 16.26 18.98
C SER A 402 -8.48 15.65 20.30
N ALA A 403 -8.56 16.38 21.42
CA ALA A 403 -8.20 15.87 22.74
C ALA A 403 -9.15 14.76 23.22
N ASP A 404 -10.45 14.93 23.00
CA ASP A 404 -11.48 13.98 23.40
C ASP A 404 -11.41 12.71 22.54
N ILE A 405 -11.09 12.86 21.24
CA ILE A 405 -10.91 11.73 20.33
C ILE A 405 -9.81 10.79 20.84
N GLU A 406 -8.64 11.32 21.19
CA GLU A 406 -7.54 10.48 21.71
C GLU A 406 -7.88 9.83 23.05
N ALA A 407 -8.62 10.53 23.92
CA ALA A 407 -9.09 9.98 25.19
C ALA A 407 -10.09 8.83 24.98
N ILE A 408 -11.04 9.00 24.04
CA ILE A 408 -12.00 7.95 23.65
C ILE A 408 -11.26 6.73 23.10
N ILE A 409 -10.36 6.92 22.13
CA ILE A 409 -9.61 5.81 21.53
C ILE A 409 -8.80 5.06 22.58
N SER A 410 -8.06 5.77 23.43
CA SER A 410 -7.26 5.14 24.48
C SER A 410 -8.13 4.35 25.47
N SER A 411 -9.29 4.88 25.85
CA SER A 411 -10.22 4.18 26.74
C SER A 411 -10.85 2.96 26.08
N VAL A 412 -11.24 3.04 24.81
CA VAL A 412 -11.79 1.88 24.07
C VAL A 412 -10.72 0.79 23.93
N GLU A 413 -9.49 1.14 23.60
CA GLU A 413 -8.37 0.18 23.49
C GLU A 413 -8.08 -0.56 24.80
N GLN A 414 -8.22 0.12 25.95
CA GLN A 414 -8.10 -0.53 27.26
C GLN A 414 -9.16 -1.62 27.48
N HIS A 415 -10.36 -1.44 26.93
CA HIS A 415 -11.44 -2.44 27.00
C HIS A 415 -11.36 -3.51 25.89
N VAL A 416 -10.67 -3.23 24.78
CA VAL A 416 -10.42 -4.18 23.68
C VAL A 416 -9.28 -5.17 24.01
N ALA A 417 -8.66 -5.06 25.20
CA ALA A 417 -7.51 -5.83 25.66
C ALA A 417 -7.43 -7.27 25.10
N PRO A 418 -6.24 -7.71 24.64
CA PRO A 418 -6.08 -8.84 23.76
C PRO A 418 -6.68 -10.09 24.39
N ARG A 419 -7.76 -10.61 23.80
CA ARG A 419 -8.23 -11.98 24.04
C ARG A 419 -7.09 -12.92 23.66
N LYS A 420 -6.13 -13.14 24.56
CA LYS A 420 -5.18 -14.23 24.51
C LYS A 420 -6.03 -15.49 24.44
N ARG A 421 -6.14 -16.07 23.25
CA ARG A 421 -6.69 -17.41 23.03
C ARG A 421 -5.95 -18.34 23.98
N THR A 422 -6.57 -18.68 25.11
CA THR A 422 -6.10 -19.75 25.97
C THR A 422 -6.23 -21.03 25.15
N LYS A 423 -5.07 -21.57 24.73
CA LYS A 423 -4.96 -22.89 24.09
C LYS A 423 -5.41 -23.95 25.11
N THR A 424 -6.69 -24.30 25.08
CA THR A 424 -7.23 -25.51 25.71
C THR A 424 -7.74 -26.43 24.61
N GLY A 425 -7.10 -27.60 24.49
CA GLY A 425 -7.49 -28.64 23.55
C GLY A 425 -6.33 -29.59 23.22
N ALA A 426 -5.91 -30.39 24.20
CA ALA A 426 -5.03 -31.52 23.96
C ALA A 426 -5.78 -32.59 23.14
N ALA A 427 -5.29 -32.89 21.94
CA ALA A 427 -5.74 -34.01 21.14
C ALA A 427 -4.96 -35.28 21.50
N PRO A 428 -5.60 -36.47 21.51
CA PRO A 428 -5.01 -37.70 21.98
C PRO A 428 -4.00 -38.27 20.96
N LYS A 429 -2.89 -38.79 21.48
CA LYS A 429 -1.86 -39.52 20.73
C LYS A 429 -2.45 -40.80 20.14
N LEU A 430 -2.43 -40.92 18.81
CA LEU A 430 -2.48 -42.21 18.12
C LEU A 430 -1.10 -42.55 17.55
N ALA A 431 -0.67 -43.76 17.86
CA ALA A 431 0.62 -44.33 17.51
C ALA A 431 0.57 -45.13 16.21
N ASN A 432 1.75 -45.23 15.58
CA ASN A 432 2.26 -46.29 14.70
C ASN A 432 1.93 -46.25 13.19
N LYS A 433 2.96 -46.01 12.37
CA LYS A 433 3.71 -46.94 11.46
C LYS A 433 4.25 -46.21 10.20
N PRO A 434 5.15 -46.79 9.39
CA PRO A 434 6.56 -47.07 9.67
C PRO A 434 7.52 -46.42 8.66
N THR A 435 8.79 -46.40 9.03
CA THR A 435 9.97 -46.02 8.24
C THR A 435 10.18 -46.93 7.01
N LEU A 436 10.47 -46.33 5.84
CA LEU A 436 11.21 -47.01 4.78
C LEU A 436 12.37 -46.13 4.31
N ALA A 437 13.58 -46.55 4.69
CA ALA A 437 14.83 -46.07 4.16
C ALA A 437 15.20 -46.88 2.91
N GLN A 438 16.12 -46.32 2.12
CA GLN A 438 16.98 -46.95 1.12
C GLN A 438 16.41 -47.08 -0.31
N ILE A 439 16.82 -46.15 -1.19
CA ILE A 439 17.13 -46.49 -2.58
C ILE A 439 18.59 -46.12 -2.84
N LYS A 440 19.32 -47.18 -3.21
CA LYS A 440 20.75 -47.24 -3.51
C LYS A 440 21.08 -46.58 -4.85
N GLN A 441 22.24 -45.95 -4.87
CA GLN A 441 23.01 -45.56 -6.05
C GLN A 441 23.50 -46.79 -6.83
N GLN A 442 23.53 -46.69 -8.16
CA GLN A 442 24.43 -47.41 -9.07
C GLN A 442 24.35 -46.84 -10.51
N PRO A 443 25.32 -47.08 -11.41
CA PRO A 443 26.47 -46.20 -11.62
C PRO A 443 26.62 -45.66 -13.06
N VAL A 444 27.54 -44.71 -13.20
CA VAL A 444 27.99 -44.04 -14.42
C VAL A 444 29.01 -44.89 -15.21
N VAL A 445 28.72 -45.20 -16.48
CA VAL A 445 29.66 -45.56 -17.59
C VAL A 445 28.86 -45.37 -18.90
N GLY A 446 29.29 -44.80 -20.02
CA GLY A 446 30.51 -44.14 -20.47
C GLY A 446 30.25 -43.57 -21.89
N GLN A 447 31.06 -42.60 -22.33
CA GLN A 447 31.05 -42.07 -23.70
C GLN A 447 31.66 -43.08 -24.69
N PRO A 448 31.37 -42.97 -26.01
CA PRO A 448 32.24 -42.22 -26.93
C PRO A 448 31.44 -41.43 -28.02
N ALA A 449 31.83 -40.18 -28.32
CA ALA A 449 32.73 -39.73 -29.39
C ALA A 449 32.10 -39.57 -30.81
N VAL A 450 32.05 -38.30 -31.23
CA VAL A 450 32.32 -37.72 -32.56
C VAL A 450 31.59 -38.28 -33.80
N GLY A 451 30.77 -37.41 -34.40
CA GLY A 451 30.90 -37.10 -35.83
C GLY A 451 29.65 -37.13 -36.70
N VAL A 452 29.59 -36.14 -37.59
CA VAL A 452 28.87 -36.10 -38.89
C VAL A 452 27.51 -35.38 -38.90
N ILE A 453 27.58 -34.15 -39.43
CA ILE A 453 26.48 -33.35 -39.97
C ILE A 453 25.79 -34.12 -41.10
N ARG A 454 24.46 -34.25 -41.06
CA ARG A 454 23.67 -34.73 -42.20
C ARG A 454 22.41 -33.88 -42.37
N GLU A 455 22.33 -33.26 -43.54
CA GLU A 455 21.21 -32.46 -44.03
C GLU A 455 19.91 -33.27 -44.08
N LEU A 456 18.81 -32.64 -43.65
CA LEU A 456 17.46 -33.18 -43.76
C LEU A 456 16.89 -32.89 -45.16
N PRO A 457 16.34 -33.91 -45.86
CA PRO A 457 15.74 -33.74 -47.18
C PRO A 457 14.35 -33.11 -47.10
N GLN A 458 14.11 -32.15 -47.99
CA GLN A 458 12.82 -31.54 -48.29
C GLN A 458 11.85 -32.61 -48.81
N GLN A 459 10.65 -32.68 -48.22
CA GLN A 459 9.57 -33.52 -48.74
C GLN A 459 8.68 -32.74 -49.75
N PRO A 460 8.24 -33.40 -50.83
CA PRO A 460 7.52 -32.77 -51.94
C PRO A 460 6.02 -32.59 -51.65
N ILE A 461 5.52 -31.49 -52.21
CA ILE A 461 4.11 -31.06 -52.25
C ILE A 461 3.32 -32.05 -53.12
N THR A 462 2.18 -32.57 -52.62
CA THR A 462 1.20 -33.30 -53.43
C THR A 462 -0.18 -32.64 -53.43
N PRO A 463 -0.95 -32.78 -54.53
CA PRO A 463 -2.04 -31.90 -54.86
C PRO A 463 -3.44 -32.39 -54.43
N LYS A 464 -4.33 -31.40 -54.34
CA LYS A 464 -5.78 -31.41 -54.11
C LYS A 464 -6.52 -32.42 -55.01
N VAL A 465 -7.32 -33.31 -54.39
CA VAL A 465 -8.23 -34.25 -55.07
C VAL A 465 -9.67 -33.96 -54.64
N GLU A 466 -10.54 -33.79 -55.64
CA GLU A 466 -11.99 -33.59 -55.51
C GLU A 466 -12.73 -34.88 -55.13
N PRO A 467 -13.84 -34.80 -54.37
CA PRO A 467 -14.59 -35.99 -53.98
C PRO A 467 -15.50 -36.52 -55.09
N THR A 468 -15.22 -37.75 -55.52
CA THR A 468 -16.01 -38.55 -56.46
C THR A 468 -17.28 -39.11 -55.78
N LYS A 469 -18.44 -38.94 -56.43
CA LYS A 469 -19.73 -39.52 -56.02
C LYS A 469 -19.70 -41.05 -56.15
N SER A 470 -19.86 -41.77 -55.04
CA SER A 470 -19.99 -43.23 -55.00
C SER A 470 -21.43 -43.61 -54.64
N PHE A 471 -22.11 -44.27 -55.59
CA PHE A 471 -23.39 -44.95 -55.45
C PHE A 471 -23.19 -46.38 -54.97
N LEU A 472 -23.82 -46.79 -53.86
CA LEU A 472 -23.98 -48.20 -53.47
C LEU A 472 -25.26 -48.41 -52.61
N PRO A 473 -25.78 -49.65 -52.49
CA PRO A 473 -27.19 -49.97 -52.75
C PRO A 473 -28.06 -50.13 -51.49
N LYS A 474 -29.37 -49.90 -51.67
CA LYS A 474 -30.42 -50.02 -50.65
C LYS A 474 -30.64 -51.48 -50.21
N LEU A 475 -30.18 -51.83 -49.01
CA LEU A 475 -30.66 -53.01 -48.29
C LEU A 475 -31.99 -52.69 -47.58
N LYS A 476 -33.07 -53.37 -48.00
CA LYS A 476 -34.33 -53.44 -47.24
C LYS A 476 -34.09 -54.27 -45.97
N ARG A 477 -34.10 -53.64 -44.79
CA ARG A 477 -34.22 -54.33 -43.50
C ARG A 477 -35.65 -54.26 -42.98
N SER A 478 -36.11 -55.42 -42.57
CA SER A 478 -37.44 -55.73 -42.07
C SER A 478 -37.79 -54.96 -40.80
N ARG A 479 -39.06 -54.55 -40.77
CA ARG A 479 -39.78 -53.81 -39.75
C ARG A 479 -40.06 -54.70 -38.54
N THR A 480 -39.38 -54.47 -37.41
CA THR A 480 -39.83 -54.96 -36.10
C THR A 480 -39.31 -54.09 -34.96
N GLN A 481 -40.25 -53.67 -34.11
CA GLN A 481 -40.13 -52.96 -32.82
C GLN A 481 -39.75 -51.47 -32.86
N ARG A 482 -40.79 -50.63 -32.69
CA ARG A 482 -40.68 -49.19 -32.41
C ARG A 482 -39.96 -49.02 -31.08
N ARG A 483 -38.69 -48.62 -31.13
CA ARG A 483 -38.00 -48.05 -29.97
C ARG A 483 -38.69 -46.71 -29.61
N PRO A 484 -38.84 -46.37 -28.32
CA PRO A 484 -39.34 -45.06 -27.92
C PRO A 484 -38.48 -43.98 -28.59
N MET A 485 -39.13 -43.06 -29.31
CA MET A 485 -38.48 -41.89 -29.88
C MET A 485 -37.91 -41.10 -28.71
N VAL A 486 -36.58 -41.07 -28.61
CA VAL A 486 -35.90 -40.12 -27.74
C VAL A 486 -36.07 -38.77 -28.42
N ASP A 487 -36.86 -37.88 -27.82
CA ASP A 487 -36.98 -36.52 -28.28
C ASP A 487 -35.57 -35.91 -28.33
N ASP A 488 -35.19 -35.39 -29.51
CA ASP A 488 -33.89 -34.79 -29.74
C ASP A 488 -33.62 -33.74 -28.65
N VAL A 489 -32.55 -33.96 -27.88
CA VAL A 489 -32.04 -33.00 -26.90
C VAL A 489 -31.66 -31.75 -27.68
N LYS A 490 -32.52 -30.72 -27.63
CA LYS A 490 -32.22 -29.40 -28.19
C LYS A 490 -31.01 -28.85 -27.45
N LEU A 491 -29.83 -29.03 -28.03
CA LEU A 491 -28.62 -28.33 -27.61
C LEU A 491 -28.91 -26.85 -27.79
N GLN A 492 -29.11 -26.13 -26.68
CA GLN A 492 -29.13 -24.68 -26.73
C GLN A 492 -27.77 -24.24 -27.29
N PRO A 493 -27.72 -23.46 -28.38
CA PRO A 493 -26.47 -23.01 -28.95
C PRO A 493 -25.74 -22.20 -27.87
N SER A 494 -24.63 -22.73 -27.36
CA SER A 494 -23.73 -21.96 -26.51
C SER A 494 -23.17 -20.84 -27.38
N MET A 495 -23.68 -19.62 -27.18
CA MET A 495 -23.05 -18.46 -27.79
C MET A 495 -21.61 -18.43 -27.30
N VAL A 496 -20.67 -18.21 -28.21
CA VAL A 496 -19.26 -18.04 -27.84
C VAL A 496 -19.18 -16.71 -27.11
N MET A 497 -19.19 -16.77 -25.78
CA MET A 497 -19.05 -15.61 -24.91
C MET A 497 -17.56 -15.38 -24.64
N GLY A 498 -17.16 -14.13 -24.47
CA GLY A 498 -15.78 -13.83 -24.06
C GLY A 498 -15.54 -14.23 -22.60
N PRO A 499 -14.28 -14.39 -22.14
CA PRO A 499 -13.99 -14.83 -20.77
C PRO A 499 -14.63 -13.95 -19.68
N ILE A 500 -14.75 -12.64 -19.92
CA ILE A 500 -15.36 -11.70 -19.00
C ILE A 500 -16.89 -11.85 -18.97
N ASP A 501 -17.51 -12.08 -20.13
CA ASP A 501 -18.95 -12.29 -20.20
C ASP A 501 -19.35 -13.65 -19.63
N GLU A 502 -18.51 -14.69 -19.80
CA GLU A 502 -18.67 -15.98 -19.13
C GLU A 502 -18.65 -15.82 -17.60
N LEU A 503 -17.68 -15.07 -17.07
CA LEU A 503 -17.63 -14.78 -15.62
C LEU A 503 -18.86 -13.98 -15.16
N ARG A 504 -19.35 -13.05 -15.98
CA ARG A 504 -20.52 -12.20 -15.67
C ARG A 504 -21.83 -12.98 -15.66
N GLU A 505 -22.02 -13.93 -16.57
CA GLU A 505 -23.27 -14.70 -16.67
C GLU A 505 -23.25 -16.02 -15.86
N MET A 506 -22.12 -16.31 -15.21
CA MET A 506 -21.89 -17.51 -14.40
C MET A 506 -23.06 -17.79 -13.43
N ASN A 507 -23.71 -18.93 -13.62
CA ASN A 507 -24.80 -19.42 -12.76
C ASN A 507 -24.46 -20.78 -12.09
N THR A 508 -25.36 -21.28 -11.25
CA THR A 508 -25.15 -22.55 -10.51
C THR A 508 -25.04 -23.76 -11.43
N ILE A 509 -25.72 -23.76 -12.57
CA ILE A 509 -25.67 -24.86 -13.54
C ILE A 509 -24.32 -24.87 -14.24
N GLU A 510 -23.83 -23.71 -14.66
CA GLU A 510 -22.51 -23.55 -15.26
C GLU A 510 -21.39 -23.89 -14.29
N PHE A 511 -21.47 -23.42 -13.05
CA PHE A 511 -20.51 -23.78 -12.00
C PHE A 511 -20.37 -25.30 -11.84
N ARG A 512 -21.51 -26.02 -11.80
CA ARG A 512 -21.55 -27.50 -11.73
C ARG A 512 -21.08 -28.19 -13.02
N ARG A 513 -21.17 -27.52 -14.17
CA ARG A 513 -20.67 -28.02 -15.45
C ARG A 513 -19.15 -27.89 -15.58
N ILE A 514 -18.55 -26.84 -15.01
CA ILE A 514 -17.10 -26.64 -14.99
C ILE A 514 -16.40 -27.84 -14.33
N SER A 515 -16.91 -28.28 -13.19
CA SER A 515 -16.43 -29.46 -12.47
C SER A 515 -17.52 -30.00 -11.55
N ALA A 516 -17.56 -31.33 -11.37
CA ALA A 516 -18.40 -31.96 -10.36
C ALA A 516 -17.94 -31.67 -8.92
N ASP A 517 -16.64 -31.39 -8.73
CA ASP A 517 -16.08 -30.96 -7.45
C ASP A 517 -16.12 -29.41 -7.36
N PRO A 518 -16.88 -28.83 -6.42
CA PRO A 518 -16.98 -27.38 -6.24
C PRO A 518 -15.65 -26.67 -6.03
N VAL A 519 -14.67 -27.32 -5.39
CA VAL A 519 -13.36 -26.72 -5.13
C VAL A 519 -12.58 -26.56 -6.43
N GLN A 520 -12.65 -27.56 -7.31
CA GLN A 520 -12.04 -27.52 -8.63
C GLN A 520 -12.76 -26.54 -9.57
N ALA A 521 -14.09 -26.42 -9.46
CA ALA A 521 -14.85 -25.42 -10.21
C ALA A 521 -14.41 -24.00 -9.83
N ALA A 522 -14.30 -23.72 -8.53
CA ALA A 522 -13.80 -22.44 -8.02
C ALA A 522 -12.33 -22.18 -8.45
N ALA A 523 -11.48 -23.20 -8.45
CA ALA A 523 -10.10 -23.10 -8.93
C ALA A 523 -10.04 -22.69 -10.41
N ARG A 524 -10.89 -23.26 -11.28
CA ARG A 524 -10.92 -22.87 -12.70
C ARG A 524 -11.39 -21.44 -12.92
N ILE A 525 -12.35 -20.96 -12.11
CA ILE A 525 -12.77 -19.55 -12.16
C ILE A 525 -11.59 -18.63 -11.76
N HIS A 526 -10.86 -19.01 -10.71
CA HIS A 526 -9.66 -18.28 -10.30
C HIS A 526 -8.58 -18.28 -11.40
N ASP A 527 -8.33 -19.43 -12.03
CA ASP A 527 -7.37 -19.55 -13.13
C ASP A 527 -7.79 -18.68 -14.31
N GLN A 528 -9.08 -18.62 -14.64
CA GLN A 528 -9.61 -17.74 -15.68
C GLN A 528 -9.37 -16.26 -15.39
N ILE A 529 -9.56 -15.83 -14.13
CA ILE A 529 -9.23 -14.46 -13.70
C ILE A 529 -7.71 -14.22 -13.72
N THR A 530 -6.90 -15.22 -13.35
CA THR A 530 -5.44 -15.15 -13.38
C THR A 530 -4.94 -14.98 -14.82
N LEU A 531 -5.52 -15.68 -15.79
CA LEU A 531 -5.22 -15.51 -17.21
C LEU A 531 -5.56 -14.09 -17.69
N LEU A 532 -6.68 -13.51 -17.22
CA LEU A 532 -6.98 -12.09 -17.48
C LEU A 532 -5.95 -11.14 -16.86
N ALA A 533 -5.40 -11.49 -15.69
CA ALA A 533 -4.33 -10.73 -15.06
C ALA A 533 -3.01 -10.78 -15.83
N GLU A 534 -2.72 -11.91 -16.48
CA GLU A 534 -1.57 -12.04 -17.39
C GLU A 534 -1.70 -11.11 -18.60
N GLU A 535 -2.91 -10.87 -19.10
CA GLU A 535 -3.16 -9.88 -20.16
C GLU A 535 -2.98 -8.44 -19.64
N SER A 536 -3.67 -8.08 -18.56
CA SER A 536 -3.47 -6.82 -17.86
C SER A 536 -4.13 -6.77 -16.49
N ILE A 537 -3.60 -5.93 -15.59
CA ILE A 537 -4.22 -5.63 -14.29
C ILE A 537 -5.65 -5.05 -14.46
N ALA A 538 -5.89 -4.30 -15.55
CA ALA A 538 -7.23 -3.78 -15.84
C ALA A 538 -8.22 -4.90 -16.18
N LYS A 539 -7.76 -5.93 -16.91
CA LYS A 539 -8.55 -7.12 -17.26
C LYS A 539 -8.81 -8.02 -16.07
N GLU A 540 -7.85 -8.16 -15.16
CA GLU A 540 -8.05 -8.82 -13.87
C GLU A 540 -9.19 -8.14 -13.09
N ALA A 541 -9.12 -6.82 -12.93
CA ALA A 541 -10.15 -6.05 -12.23
C ALA A 541 -11.52 -6.20 -12.91
N GLU A 542 -11.58 -6.13 -14.25
CA GLU A 542 -12.80 -6.35 -15.03
C GLU A 542 -13.37 -7.77 -14.82
N GLY A 543 -12.50 -8.79 -14.77
CA GLY A 543 -12.88 -10.18 -14.51
C GLY A 543 -13.40 -10.40 -13.09
N ILE A 544 -12.77 -9.80 -12.09
CA ILE A 544 -13.22 -9.82 -10.69
C ILE A 544 -14.59 -9.16 -10.57
N ASP A 545 -14.77 -7.98 -11.17
CA ASP A 545 -16.05 -7.25 -11.14
C ASP A 545 -17.15 -8.00 -11.89
N ALA A 546 -16.83 -8.60 -13.03
CA ALA A 546 -17.75 -9.47 -13.77
C ALA A 546 -18.22 -10.65 -12.92
N PHE A 547 -17.29 -11.39 -12.30
CA PHE A 547 -17.64 -12.49 -11.39
C PHE A 547 -18.47 -12.02 -10.20
N LYS A 548 -18.15 -10.87 -9.59
CA LYS A 548 -18.92 -10.30 -8.47
C LYS A 548 -20.36 -9.99 -8.85
N GLN A 549 -20.59 -9.60 -10.11
CA GLN A 549 -21.92 -9.29 -10.66
C GLN A 549 -22.71 -10.53 -11.09
N SER A 550 -22.07 -11.71 -11.11
CA SER A 550 -22.68 -12.95 -11.59
C SER A 550 -23.90 -13.39 -10.77
N PRO A 551 -24.89 -14.06 -11.41
CA PRO A 551 -25.98 -14.70 -10.69
C PRO A 551 -25.51 -15.64 -9.58
N LEU A 552 -24.41 -16.37 -9.81
CA LEU A 552 -23.80 -17.27 -8.83
C LEU A 552 -23.34 -16.52 -7.57
N ASN A 553 -22.55 -15.44 -7.74
CA ASN A 553 -22.02 -14.70 -6.60
C ASN A 553 -23.11 -13.89 -5.87
N LYS A 554 -24.12 -13.39 -6.60
CA LYS A 554 -25.30 -12.75 -5.99
C LYS A 554 -26.07 -13.72 -5.10
N LEU A 555 -26.27 -14.96 -5.54
CA LEU A 555 -26.92 -16.00 -4.74
C LEU A 555 -26.11 -16.33 -3.47
N TYR A 556 -24.78 -16.38 -3.57
CA TYR A 556 -23.89 -16.53 -2.41
C TYR A 556 -24.08 -15.41 -1.39
N LEU A 557 -24.09 -14.14 -1.82
CA LEU A 557 -24.30 -12.99 -0.94
C LEU A 557 -25.70 -12.97 -0.32
N GLU A 558 -26.72 -13.36 -1.08
CA GLU A 558 -28.11 -13.47 -0.61
C GLU A 558 -28.24 -14.48 0.54
N LEU A 559 -27.68 -15.68 0.39
CA LEU A 559 -27.66 -16.71 1.45
C LEU A 559 -26.95 -16.21 2.71
N GLY A 560 -25.83 -15.50 2.55
CA GLY A 560 -25.09 -14.90 3.67
C GLY A 560 -25.91 -13.83 4.40
N ASN A 561 -26.54 -12.92 3.65
CA ASN A 561 -27.37 -11.86 4.22
C ASN A 561 -28.63 -12.40 4.92
N GLU A 562 -29.30 -13.39 4.33
CA GLU A 562 -30.48 -14.01 4.94
C GLU A 562 -30.11 -14.79 6.21
N SER A 563 -28.96 -15.47 6.24
CA SER A 563 -28.44 -16.13 7.45
C SER A 563 -28.22 -15.11 8.58
N ILE A 564 -27.61 -13.97 8.28
CA ILE A 564 -27.40 -12.89 9.26
C ILE A 564 -28.74 -12.29 9.72
N GLY A 565 -29.64 -11.98 8.78
CA GLY A 565 -30.92 -11.34 9.08
C GLY A 565 -31.90 -12.23 9.85
N SER A 566 -31.85 -13.54 9.63
CA SER A 566 -32.69 -14.52 10.32
C SER A 566 -32.05 -15.10 11.58
N GLY A 567 -30.76 -14.87 11.82
CA GLY A 567 -30.00 -15.51 12.90
C GLY A 567 -29.83 -17.02 12.77
N LYS A 568 -30.13 -17.60 11.59
CA LYS A 568 -29.97 -19.03 11.31
C LYS A 568 -28.58 -19.32 10.75
N ALA A 569 -28.06 -20.52 10.99
CA ALA A 569 -26.84 -20.97 10.32
C ALA A 569 -27.09 -21.13 8.80
N VAL A 570 -26.10 -20.77 7.98
CA VAL A 570 -26.19 -20.88 6.50
C VAL A 570 -26.51 -22.31 6.06
N THR A 571 -26.01 -23.34 6.77
CA THR A 571 -26.28 -24.76 6.49
C THR A 571 -27.77 -25.11 6.62
N ASP A 572 -28.44 -24.57 7.63
CA ASP A 572 -29.85 -24.83 7.89
C ASP A 572 -30.72 -24.15 6.84
N LEU A 573 -30.32 -22.93 6.47
CA LEU A 573 -30.97 -22.13 5.43
C LEU A 573 -30.86 -22.78 4.05
N ILE A 574 -29.68 -23.30 3.70
CA ILE A 574 -29.48 -24.09 2.47
C ILE A 574 -30.40 -25.31 2.48
N THR A 575 -30.45 -26.08 3.57
CA THR A 575 -31.29 -27.28 3.69
C THR A 575 -32.78 -26.93 3.57
N GLU A 576 -33.20 -25.80 4.14
CA GLU A 576 -34.58 -25.29 4.05
C GLU A 576 -34.95 -24.89 2.61
N ARG A 577 -34.05 -24.21 1.89
CA ARG A 577 -34.23 -23.85 0.47
C ARG A 577 -34.24 -25.08 -0.43
N GLU A 578 -33.36 -26.05 -0.19
CA GLU A 578 -33.35 -27.33 -0.90
C GLU A 578 -34.66 -28.08 -0.72
N ALA A 579 -35.19 -28.17 0.50
CA ALA A 579 -36.48 -28.80 0.79
C ALA A 579 -37.67 -28.10 0.11
N LYS A 580 -37.57 -26.78 -0.09
CA LYS A 580 -38.59 -25.96 -0.79
C LYS A 580 -38.42 -25.97 -2.31
N GLY A 581 -37.36 -26.57 -2.85
CA GLY A 581 -37.03 -26.54 -4.27
C GLY A 581 -36.70 -25.15 -4.80
N THR A 582 -36.30 -24.21 -3.92
CA THR A 582 -35.85 -22.89 -4.36
C THR A 582 -34.39 -22.96 -4.83
N PRO A 583 -34.00 -22.16 -5.84
CA PRO A 583 -32.60 -22.10 -6.28
C PRO A 583 -31.67 -21.79 -5.11
N THR A 584 -30.68 -22.66 -4.90
CA THR A 584 -29.74 -22.55 -3.78
C THR A 584 -28.39 -23.19 -4.13
N LEU A 585 -27.38 -22.86 -3.34
CA LEU A 585 -26.06 -23.49 -3.35
C LEU A 585 -26.05 -24.63 -2.34
N SER A 586 -25.35 -25.72 -2.66
CA SER A 586 -24.98 -26.71 -1.65
C SER A 586 -23.96 -26.14 -0.67
N VAL A 587 -23.82 -26.76 0.51
CA VAL A 587 -22.85 -26.33 1.53
C VAL A 587 -21.41 -26.33 0.99
N ALA A 588 -21.05 -27.32 0.17
CA ALA A 588 -19.73 -27.40 -0.44
C ALA A 588 -19.49 -26.28 -1.48
N GLU A 589 -20.50 -25.95 -2.28
CA GLU A 589 -20.44 -24.83 -3.24
C GLU A 589 -20.32 -23.48 -2.52
N PHE A 590 -21.10 -23.27 -1.45
CA PHE A 590 -21.03 -22.05 -0.65
C PHE A 590 -19.63 -21.83 -0.07
N ASN A 591 -19.02 -22.88 0.49
CA ASN A 591 -17.66 -22.82 1.04
C ASN A 591 -16.61 -22.57 -0.06
N ALA A 592 -16.71 -23.25 -1.20
CA ALA A 592 -15.78 -23.06 -2.31
C ALA A 592 -15.84 -21.62 -2.86
N ILE A 593 -17.04 -21.04 -3.00
CA ILE A 593 -17.22 -19.65 -3.43
C ILE A 593 -16.74 -18.68 -2.35
N THR A 594 -16.93 -19.00 -1.06
CA THR A 594 -16.38 -18.21 0.05
C THR A 594 -14.86 -18.12 -0.04
N ASP A 595 -14.18 -19.26 -0.24
CA ASP A 595 -12.73 -19.32 -0.32
C ASP A 595 -12.19 -18.67 -1.60
N LEU A 596 -12.90 -18.81 -2.72
CA LEU A 596 -12.62 -18.04 -3.94
C LEU A 596 -12.71 -16.54 -3.66
N ASN A 597 -13.81 -16.06 -3.08
CA ASN A 597 -13.99 -14.64 -2.77
C ASN A 597 -12.94 -14.09 -1.82
N LYS A 598 -12.41 -14.89 -0.88
CA LYS A 598 -11.26 -14.48 -0.04
C LYS A 598 -10.01 -14.26 -0.89
N ARG A 599 -9.76 -15.09 -1.91
CA ARG A 599 -8.63 -14.93 -2.82
C ARG A 599 -8.81 -13.79 -3.81
N LEU A 600 -10.03 -13.33 -4.06
CA LEU A 600 -10.33 -12.20 -4.97
C LEU A 600 -10.46 -10.85 -4.24
N ARG A 601 -10.10 -10.77 -2.94
CA ARG A 601 -10.19 -9.53 -2.13
C ARG A 601 -9.01 -8.57 -2.32
N PHE A 602 -8.11 -8.83 -3.26
CA PHE A 602 -6.92 -8.02 -3.53
C PHE A 602 -7.22 -6.76 -4.34
#